data_AF-A0A7X7QWQ3-F1
#
_entry.id   AF-A0A7X7QWQ3-F1
#
_cell.length_a   1.000
_cell.length_b   1.000
_cell.length_c   1.000
_cell.angle_alpha   90.00
_cell.angle_beta   90.00
_cell.angle_gamma   90.00
#
_symmetry.space_group_name_H-M   'P 1'
#
loop_
_entity.id
_entity.type
_entity.pdbx_description
1 polymer ?
#
loop_
_entity_poly.entity_id
_entity_poly.type
_entity_poly.pdbx_seq_one_letter_code
_entity_poly.pdbx_strand_id
1 'polypeptide(L)'
;MNSRISTLRVLATIVLVCALGAGSASAAVVISSGGAGDGKWSTPGNWQGGEPPQNDDAVVLMDGGIVPTNVDIADLDLNYVQFSNVIQNLTLIGNDLKVNTLRNRHTNNFVNNNIIMKSSAAWDVNSPFRLTVNGSIGATGDAISLAANNSGTLVLAGTNTWAGGLKANQCTVVMYSDASLGRVPPTNVPAFIDNGAGMVFQSTGGFNRVVIHPNRGLRITGLKTITAGANVKLIMNQRIIENAGGRAINFVNSVGGVYEFGGSNTFTGAVGNNTASWLVRMKHPWALGQGTNENVALMTQGTYDLMGNSLPTRRIRGINGGGWPGVGCIMNSIPGTTSVISNGFFNSNNNGGWFGRGDFVMFGTLDFNSTGTTQPLKNGPGRLVLKNQVCLTNRVNVVNGTLVWDYSDAIQDKLPDGQTLRLEG
;
A
#
# COMPACT_ATOMS: atom_id res chain seq x y z
N MET A 1 26.40 -88.74 -52.97
CA MET A 1 26.56 -87.29 -53.24
C MET A 1 26.15 -86.57 -51.96
N ASN A 2 27.11 -86.33 -51.07
CA ASN A 2 27.72 -85.02 -50.75
C ASN A 2 26.72 -84.02 -50.14
N SER A 3 26.95 -83.30 -49.05
CA SER A 3 27.96 -83.30 -47.98
C SER A 3 27.59 -82.15 -47.01
N ARG A 4 27.98 -82.29 -45.74
CA ARG A 4 28.47 -81.22 -44.82
C ARG A 4 27.51 -80.23 -44.15
N ILE A 5 27.63 -80.29 -42.82
CA ILE A 5 27.56 -79.26 -41.78
C ILE A 5 28.22 -77.93 -42.22
N SER A 6 27.61 -76.79 -41.89
CA SER A 6 28.34 -75.59 -41.41
C SER A 6 27.42 -74.58 -40.71
N THR A 7 27.68 -74.36 -39.43
CA THR A 7 27.34 -73.17 -38.64
C THR A 7 28.04 -71.93 -39.22
N LEU A 8 27.36 -70.78 -39.30
CA LEU A 8 28.00 -69.47 -39.25
C LEU A 8 27.08 -68.42 -38.60
N ARG A 9 27.56 -67.81 -37.52
CA ARG A 9 27.02 -66.60 -36.88
C ARG A 9 27.68 -65.37 -37.52
N VAL A 10 26.90 -64.34 -37.88
CA VAL A 10 27.31 -62.92 -37.96
C VAL A 10 26.05 -62.09 -37.64
N LEU A 11 25.88 -61.57 -36.42
CA LEU A 11 26.25 -60.23 -35.93
C LEU A 11 25.52 -59.04 -36.60
N ALA A 12 24.59 -58.46 -35.82
CA ALA A 12 24.17 -57.06 -35.69
C ALA A 12 23.97 -56.16 -36.94
N THR A 13 22.80 -55.54 -37.05
CA THR A 13 22.69 -54.05 -37.03
C THR A 13 21.31 -53.66 -36.50
N ILE A 14 21.29 -53.00 -35.35
CA ILE A 14 20.18 -52.20 -34.82
C ILE A 14 20.06 -50.96 -35.70
N VAL A 15 18.90 -50.74 -36.32
CA VAL A 15 18.48 -49.40 -36.73
C VAL A 15 17.21 -49.08 -35.96
N LEU A 16 17.41 -48.70 -34.70
CA LEU A 16 16.42 -47.91 -33.97
C LEU A 16 16.43 -46.54 -34.66
N VAL A 17 15.43 -46.27 -35.48
CA VAL A 17 15.19 -44.93 -36.00
C VAL A 17 14.80 -44.07 -34.81
N CYS A 18 15.80 -43.43 -34.19
CA CYS A 18 15.60 -42.28 -33.34
C CYS A 18 14.94 -41.20 -34.20
N ALA A 19 13.62 -41.14 -34.17
CA ALA A 19 12.92 -39.91 -34.47
C ALA A 19 13.36 -38.89 -33.42
N LEU A 20 14.43 -38.16 -33.73
CA LEU A 20 14.77 -36.86 -33.15
C LEU A 20 13.66 -35.88 -33.52
N GLY A 21 12.47 -36.11 -32.96
CA GLY A 21 11.61 -35.00 -32.63
C GLY A 21 12.31 -34.30 -31.48
N ALA A 22 12.80 -33.09 -31.73
CA ALA A 22 12.98 -32.11 -30.67
C ALA A 22 11.59 -31.83 -30.09
N GLY A 23 11.07 -32.78 -29.31
CA GLY A 23 9.94 -32.55 -28.44
C GLY A 23 10.42 -31.46 -27.51
N SER A 24 9.77 -30.31 -27.58
CA SER A 24 9.90 -29.27 -26.57
C SER A 24 9.75 -29.99 -25.23
N ALA A 25 10.84 -30.11 -24.46
CA ALA A 25 10.76 -30.66 -23.12
C ALA A 25 9.74 -29.79 -22.39
N SER A 26 8.60 -30.38 -22.02
CA SER A 26 7.60 -29.67 -21.23
C SER A 26 8.28 -29.27 -19.93
N ALA A 27 8.21 -27.98 -19.57
CA ALA A 27 8.64 -27.49 -18.26
C ALA A 27 8.23 -28.48 -17.17
N ALA A 28 9.21 -29.07 -16.49
CA ALA A 28 8.96 -30.07 -15.47
C ALA A 28 8.64 -29.38 -14.14
N VAL A 29 7.91 -30.07 -13.26
CA VAL A 29 7.76 -29.65 -11.87
C VAL A 29 8.74 -30.48 -11.05
N VAL A 30 9.80 -29.84 -10.60
CA VAL A 30 10.84 -30.45 -9.75
C VAL A 30 10.52 -30.15 -8.30
N ILE A 31 10.40 -31.21 -7.50
CA ILE A 31 9.91 -31.14 -6.13
C ILE A 31 11.03 -31.50 -5.17
N SER A 32 11.25 -30.69 -4.14
CA SER A 32 12.29 -30.97 -3.14
C SER A 32 11.95 -32.20 -2.30
N SER A 33 12.94 -33.05 -2.06
CA SER A 33 12.95 -34.09 -1.02
C SER A 33 13.84 -33.71 0.18
N GLY A 34 14.91 -32.94 -0.07
CA GLY A 34 15.97 -32.65 0.90
C GLY A 34 16.76 -33.89 1.33
N GLY A 35 16.72 -34.97 0.54
CA GLY A 35 17.25 -36.28 0.91
C GLY A 35 18.79 -36.37 0.97
N ALA A 36 19.52 -35.50 0.28
CA ALA A 36 20.99 -35.49 0.33
C ALA A 36 21.55 -34.73 1.54
N GLY A 37 20.75 -33.87 2.18
CA GLY A 37 21.13 -33.21 3.42
C GLY A 37 22.14 -32.06 3.28
N ASP A 38 22.45 -31.60 2.07
CA ASP A 38 23.42 -30.49 1.85
C ASP A 38 22.76 -29.14 1.49
N GLY A 39 21.44 -29.13 1.27
CA GLY A 39 20.65 -27.94 0.99
C GLY A 39 20.92 -27.29 -0.38
N LYS A 40 21.64 -27.94 -1.30
CA LYS A 40 21.99 -27.41 -2.62
C LYS A 40 20.96 -27.73 -3.69
N TRP A 41 20.83 -26.84 -4.67
CA TRP A 41 19.96 -27.06 -5.84
C TRP A 41 20.61 -27.97 -6.87
N SER A 42 21.93 -27.93 -7.00
CA SER A 42 22.68 -28.76 -7.96
C SER A 42 22.74 -30.25 -7.60
N THR A 43 22.45 -30.62 -6.35
CA THR A 43 22.58 -32.00 -5.85
C THR A 43 21.33 -32.84 -6.19
N PRO A 44 21.45 -33.87 -7.06
CA PRO A 44 20.35 -34.77 -7.45
C PRO A 44 19.50 -35.30 -6.29
N GLY A 45 20.16 -35.75 -5.21
CA GLY A 45 19.48 -36.37 -4.06
C GLY A 45 18.57 -35.44 -3.25
N ASN A 46 18.58 -34.12 -3.49
CA ASN A 46 17.65 -33.19 -2.85
C ASN A 46 16.30 -33.08 -3.57
N TRP A 47 16.13 -33.77 -4.69
CA TRP A 47 14.95 -33.66 -5.54
C TRP A 47 14.25 -35.01 -5.68
N GLN A 48 12.92 -34.99 -5.68
CA GLN A 48 12.11 -36.16 -6.00
C GLN A 48 12.40 -36.57 -7.45
N GLY A 49 12.67 -37.85 -7.67
CA GLY A 49 13.10 -38.37 -8.98
C GLY A 49 14.60 -38.24 -9.25
N GLY A 50 15.36 -37.56 -8.38
CA GLY A 50 16.82 -37.49 -8.50
C GLY A 50 17.32 -36.55 -9.59
N GLU A 51 16.51 -35.62 -10.07
CA GLU A 51 16.90 -34.68 -11.12
C GLU A 51 16.91 -33.24 -10.57
N PRO A 52 18.06 -32.53 -10.62
CA PRO A 52 18.14 -31.12 -10.30
C PRO A 52 17.29 -30.25 -11.24
N PRO A 53 16.81 -29.07 -10.79
CA PRO A 53 16.11 -28.12 -11.63
C PRO A 53 16.94 -27.68 -12.84
N GLN A 54 16.28 -27.61 -13.99
CA GLN A 54 16.83 -27.11 -15.24
C GLN A 54 16.11 -25.82 -15.66
N ASN A 55 16.57 -25.22 -16.77
CA ASN A 55 15.89 -24.06 -17.33
C ASN A 55 14.45 -24.41 -17.73
N ASP A 56 13.57 -23.44 -17.56
CA ASP A 56 12.12 -23.47 -17.74
C ASP A 56 11.33 -24.34 -16.76
N ASP A 57 12.01 -25.04 -15.84
CA ASP A 57 11.32 -25.83 -14.81
C ASP A 57 10.58 -24.96 -13.79
N ALA A 58 9.67 -25.62 -13.11
CA ALA A 58 9.05 -25.16 -11.90
C ALA A 58 9.66 -25.85 -10.68
N VAL A 59 10.07 -25.08 -9.69
CA VAL A 59 10.61 -25.60 -8.43
C VAL A 59 9.55 -25.53 -7.34
N VAL A 60 9.32 -26.64 -6.65
CA VAL A 60 8.42 -26.72 -5.48
C VAL A 60 9.23 -27.13 -4.25
N LEU A 61 9.36 -26.20 -3.32
CA LEU A 61 10.00 -26.42 -2.03
C LEU A 61 8.94 -26.86 -1.02
N MET A 62 9.09 -28.04 -0.45
CA MET A 62 8.20 -28.63 0.54
C MET A 62 8.98 -29.08 1.77
N ASP A 63 8.28 -29.30 2.88
CA ASP A 63 8.90 -29.89 4.06
C ASP A 63 9.43 -31.30 3.75
N GLY A 64 10.54 -31.67 4.37
CA GLY A 64 11.27 -32.90 4.08
C GLY A 64 12.55 -32.94 4.91
N GLY A 65 13.62 -33.53 4.37
CA GLY A 65 14.95 -33.45 4.97
C GLY A 65 15.49 -32.01 5.01
N ILE A 66 16.78 -31.81 4.71
CA ILE A 66 17.30 -30.44 4.59
C ILE A 66 16.83 -29.88 3.24
N VAL A 67 15.78 -29.05 3.29
CA VAL A 67 15.18 -28.46 2.09
C VAL A 67 16.23 -27.67 1.33
N PRO A 68 16.35 -27.84 -0.01
CA PRO A 68 17.36 -27.15 -0.79
C PRO A 68 17.06 -25.65 -0.86
N THR A 69 17.74 -24.87 -0.03
CA THR A 69 17.60 -23.40 0.04
C THR A 69 18.77 -22.63 -0.58
N ASN A 70 19.87 -23.32 -0.88
CA ASN A 70 21.03 -22.73 -1.54
C ASN A 70 20.93 -22.89 -3.06
N VAL A 71 20.56 -21.81 -3.74
CA VAL A 71 20.51 -21.71 -5.20
C VAL A 71 21.93 -21.64 -5.74
N ASP A 72 22.55 -22.77 -6.03
CA ASP A 72 23.95 -22.87 -6.45
C ASP A 72 24.14 -23.17 -7.95
N ILE A 73 23.05 -23.44 -8.68
CA ILE A 73 23.07 -23.57 -10.14
C ILE A 73 23.18 -22.16 -10.74
N ALA A 74 24.21 -21.92 -11.56
CA ALA A 74 24.43 -20.64 -12.21
C ALA A 74 23.45 -20.42 -13.37
N ASP A 75 22.98 -19.18 -13.52
CA ASP A 75 22.09 -18.75 -14.61
C ASP A 75 20.79 -19.56 -14.78
N LEU A 76 20.39 -20.30 -13.74
CA LEU A 76 19.17 -21.10 -13.75
C LEU A 76 17.96 -20.21 -13.97
N ASP A 77 17.23 -20.53 -15.03
CA ASP A 77 16.10 -19.73 -15.47
C ASP A 77 14.78 -20.48 -15.30
N LEU A 78 13.97 -20.11 -14.32
CA LEU A 78 12.80 -20.88 -13.93
C LEU A 78 11.48 -20.29 -14.42
N ASN A 79 10.47 -21.16 -14.55
CA ASN A 79 9.09 -20.73 -14.70
C ASN A 79 8.56 -20.20 -13.35
N TYR A 80 8.57 -21.00 -12.29
CA TYR A 80 8.20 -20.52 -10.97
C TYR A 80 8.97 -21.21 -9.85
N VAL A 81 9.04 -20.53 -8.70
CA VAL A 81 9.43 -21.14 -7.43
C VAL A 81 8.24 -21.07 -6.47
N GLN A 82 7.86 -22.21 -5.89
CA GLN A 82 6.75 -22.32 -4.95
C GLN A 82 7.22 -22.82 -3.59
N PHE A 83 7.02 -22.00 -2.57
CA PHE A 83 7.09 -22.36 -1.15
C PHE A 83 5.80 -23.06 -0.74
N SER A 84 5.86 -24.39 -0.62
CA SER A 84 4.78 -25.27 -0.14
C SER A 84 5.03 -25.82 1.26
N ASN A 85 6.18 -25.51 1.86
CA ASN A 85 6.51 -25.75 3.26
C ASN A 85 5.46 -25.15 4.19
N VAL A 86 5.17 -25.85 5.28
CA VAL A 86 4.16 -25.54 6.28
C VAL A 86 4.80 -25.42 7.67
N ILE A 87 5.84 -26.19 7.95
CA ILE A 87 6.43 -26.30 9.30
C ILE A 87 7.50 -25.24 9.55
N GLN A 88 8.49 -25.16 8.66
CA GLN A 88 9.64 -24.27 8.84
C GLN A 88 9.57 -23.09 7.88
N ASN A 89 10.04 -21.92 8.32
CA ASN A 89 10.26 -20.80 7.39
C ASN A 89 11.54 -21.07 6.59
N LEU A 90 11.49 -20.91 5.28
CA LEU A 90 12.64 -21.07 4.40
C LEU A 90 13.24 -19.72 4.05
N THR A 91 14.56 -19.70 3.91
CA THR A 91 15.33 -18.56 3.43
C THR A 91 16.15 -18.99 2.23
N LEU A 92 15.79 -18.55 1.03
CA LEU A 92 16.62 -18.78 -0.15
C LEU A 92 17.86 -17.89 -0.12
N ILE A 93 19.00 -18.49 -0.47
CA ILE A 93 20.31 -17.86 -0.57
C ILE A 93 21.02 -18.35 -1.84
N GLY A 94 22.20 -17.82 -2.14
CA GLY A 94 23.02 -18.23 -3.28
C GLY A 94 22.94 -17.26 -4.46
N ASN A 95 23.01 -17.80 -5.68
CA ASN A 95 23.03 -17.07 -6.95
C ASN A 95 21.74 -16.28 -7.20
N ASP A 96 21.75 -15.39 -8.19
CA ASP A 96 20.56 -14.68 -8.63
C ASP A 96 19.46 -15.64 -9.11
N LEU A 97 18.20 -15.33 -8.76
CA LEU A 97 17.04 -16.13 -9.11
C LEU A 97 16.31 -15.51 -10.30
N LYS A 98 16.45 -16.12 -11.48
CA LYS A 98 15.68 -15.75 -12.69
C LYS A 98 14.37 -16.53 -12.71
N VAL A 99 13.23 -15.84 -12.69
CA VAL A 99 11.92 -16.51 -12.51
C VAL A 99 10.77 -15.70 -13.11
N ASN A 100 9.69 -16.36 -13.59
CA ASN A 100 8.44 -15.64 -13.92
C ASN A 100 7.67 -15.27 -12.66
N THR A 101 7.46 -16.21 -11.74
CA THR A 101 6.65 -15.98 -10.53
C THR A 101 7.22 -16.64 -9.28
N LEU A 102 7.03 -15.98 -8.14
CA LEU A 102 7.14 -16.61 -6.83
C LEU A 102 5.76 -16.96 -6.28
N ARG A 103 5.67 -18.09 -5.57
CA ARG A 103 4.45 -18.54 -4.90
C ARG A 103 4.71 -18.88 -3.44
N ASN A 104 4.01 -18.25 -2.52
CA ASN A 104 4.16 -18.41 -1.07
C ASN A 104 2.81 -18.76 -0.43
N ARG A 105 2.64 -20.01 0.03
CA ARG A 105 1.29 -20.54 0.29
C ARG A 105 0.90 -20.78 1.74
N HIS A 106 1.80 -21.29 2.58
CA HIS A 106 1.41 -21.86 3.88
C HIS A 106 2.21 -21.36 5.08
N THR A 107 3.28 -20.59 4.87
CA THR A 107 4.04 -19.98 5.96
C THR A 107 4.82 -18.76 5.47
N ASN A 108 5.53 -18.10 6.38
CA ASN A 108 6.39 -16.98 6.07
C ASN A 108 7.72 -17.47 5.49
N ASN A 109 8.17 -16.86 4.40
CA ASN A 109 9.43 -17.22 3.77
C ASN A 109 10.25 -15.99 3.38
N PHE A 110 11.52 -16.21 3.12
CA PHE A 110 12.52 -15.19 2.83
C PHE A 110 13.28 -15.53 1.54
N VAL A 111 13.60 -14.50 0.76
CA VAL A 111 14.47 -14.61 -0.42
C VAL A 111 15.57 -13.58 -0.27
N ASN A 112 16.79 -14.04 -0.06
CA ASN A 112 17.97 -13.19 0.03
C ASN A 112 18.70 -13.04 -1.31
N ASN A 113 18.40 -13.91 -2.28
CA ASN A 113 18.86 -13.80 -3.65
C ASN A 113 18.39 -12.48 -4.28
N ASN A 114 19.16 -11.92 -5.20
CA ASN A 114 18.56 -10.99 -6.15
C ASN A 114 17.61 -11.76 -7.05
N ILE A 115 16.54 -11.10 -7.51
CA ILE A 115 15.55 -11.67 -8.40
C ILE A 115 15.62 -10.95 -9.73
N ILE A 116 15.56 -11.69 -10.82
CA ILE A 116 15.42 -11.16 -12.17
C ILE A 116 14.09 -11.65 -12.72
N MET A 117 13.11 -10.75 -12.79
CA MET A 117 11.80 -11.08 -13.36
C MET A 117 11.86 -11.20 -14.88
N LYS A 118 11.18 -12.23 -15.39
CA LYS A 118 11.04 -12.46 -16.84
C LYS A 118 9.73 -12.01 -17.44
N SER A 119 8.71 -11.81 -16.61
CA SER A 119 7.38 -11.42 -17.07
C SER A 119 6.65 -10.62 -16.00
N SER A 120 5.57 -9.96 -16.40
CA SER A 120 4.64 -9.28 -15.48
C SER A 120 3.64 -10.23 -14.83
N ALA A 121 3.89 -11.54 -14.86
CA ALA A 121 3.02 -12.53 -14.25
C ALA A 121 2.93 -12.27 -12.74
N ALA A 122 1.70 -12.27 -12.21
CA ALA A 122 1.49 -11.96 -10.81
C ALA A 122 1.99 -13.09 -9.91
N TRP A 123 2.78 -12.72 -8.89
CA TRP A 123 3.19 -13.63 -7.85
C TRP A 123 2.00 -14.02 -6.98
N ASP A 124 2.04 -15.24 -6.45
CA ASP A 124 1.02 -15.81 -5.57
C ASP A 124 1.51 -15.66 -4.13
N VAL A 125 0.96 -14.72 -3.35
CA VAL A 125 1.34 -14.56 -1.94
C VAL A 125 0.07 -14.68 -1.10
N ASN A 126 -0.17 -15.87 -0.55
CA ASN A 126 -1.40 -16.17 0.17
C ASN A 126 -1.45 -15.49 1.53
N SER A 127 -2.62 -14.94 1.86
CA SER A 127 -2.99 -14.56 3.22
C SER A 127 -3.02 -15.78 4.14
N PRO A 128 -2.61 -15.66 5.42
CA PRO A 128 -2.10 -14.46 6.10
C PRO A 128 -0.58 -14.29 5.99
N PHE A 129 0.07 -15.06 5.12
CA PHE A 129 1.51 -15.23 5.14
C PHE A 129 2.28 -14.10 4.47
N ARG A 130 3.57 -14.05 4.80
CA ARG A 130 4.52 -13.04 4.34
C ARG A 130 5.63 -13.66 3.51
N LEU A 131 5.86 -13.10 2.33
CA LEU A 131 7.09 -13.29 1.57
C LEU A 131 7.98 -12.06 1.75
N THR A 132 9.18 -12.24 2.30
CA THR A 132 10.16 -11.18 2.49
C THR A 132 11.27 -11.29 1.45
N VAL A 133 11.40 -10.29 0.59
CA VAL A 133 12.48 -10.22 -0.38
C VAL A 133 13.52 -9.22 0.12
N ASN A 134 14.66 -9.75 0.55
CA ASN A 134 15.80 -8.99 1.07
C ASN A 134 16.75 -8.56 -0.06
N GLY A 135 16.90 -9.39 -1.09
CA GLY A 135 17.66 -9.05 -2.28
C GLY A 135 16.97 -7.98 -3.13
N SER A 136 17.69 -7.47 -4.14
CA SER A 136 17.10 -6.57 -5.14
C SER A 136 16.24 -7.36 -6.12
N ILE A 137 15.15 -6.77 -6.59
CA ILE A 137 14.38 -7.31 -7.72
C ILE A 137 14.63 -6.40 -8.92
N GLY A 138 15.12 -7.00 -10.00
CA GLY A 138 15.20 -6.43 -11.32
C GLY A 138 14.24 -7.12 -12.29
N ALA A 139 14.37 -6.77 -13.56
CA ALA A 139 13.66 -7.44 -14.64
C ALA A 139 14.50 -7.46 -15.91
N THR A 140 14.24 -8.43 -16.77
CA THR A 140 14.89 -8.57 -18.09
C THR A 140 14.49 -7.48 -19.09
N GLY A 141 13.43 -6.72 -18.81
CA GLY A 141 12.94 -5.64 -19.66
C GLY A 141 12.17 -4.58 -18.88
N ASP A 142 12.21 -3.36 -19.39
CA ASP A 142 11.67 -2.18 -18.71
C ASP A 142 10.13 -2.13 -18.63
N ALA A 143 9.45 -2.85 -19.54
CA ALA A 143 7.99 -2.96 -19.52
C ALA A 143 7.47 -3.94 -18.45
N ILE A 144 8.35 -4.73 -17.84
CA ILE A 144 7.96 -5.74 -16.85
C ILE A 144 7.64 -5.05 -15.52
N SER A 145 6.41 -5.27 -15.06
CA SER A 145 5.89 -4.73 -13.81
C SER A 145 5.85 -5.80 -12.73
N LEU A 146 6.15 -5.44 -11.49
CA LEU A 146 5.95 -6.34 -10.35
C LEU A 146 4.46 -6.42 -10.01
N ALA A 147 3.89 -7.63 -10.03
CA ALA A 147 2.51 -7.88 -9.62
C ALA A 147 2.46 -9.01 -8.58
N ALA A 148 1.53 -8.93 -7.63
CA ALA A 148 1.31 -9.95 -6.60
C ALA A 148 -0.18 -10.01 -6.18
N ASN A 149 -0.67 -11.21 -5.90
CA ASN A 149 -2.06 -11.57 -5.63
C ASN A 149 -2.25 -12.40 -4.35
N ASN A 150 -3.52 -12.67 -4.00
CA ASN A 150 -3.94 -13.58 -2.93
C ASN A 150 -3.83 -13.01 -1.50
N SER A 151 -3.82 -11.68 -1.38
CA SER A 151 -4.04 -10.95 -0.13
C SER A 151 -3.01 -11.14 0.99
N GLY A 152 -1.92 -11.88 0.75
CA GLY A 152 -0.79 -11.98 1.66
C GLY A 152 0.06 -10.71 1.69
N THR A 153 1.19 -10.78 2.39
CA THR A 153 2.12 -9.65 2.54
C THR A 153 3.40 -9.87 1.75
N LEU A 154 3.71 -8.96 0.82
CA LEU A 154 5.00 -8.90 0.14
C LEU A 154 5.85 -7.79 0.76
N VAL A 155 7.01 -8.14 1.33
CA VAL A 155 7.95 -7.16 1.88
C VAL A 155 9.09 -6.92 0.89
N LEU A 156 9.29 -5.66 0.52
CA LEU A 156 10.30 -5.20 -0.41
C LEU A 156 11.39 -4.46 0.38
N ALA A 157 12.39 -5.20 0.87
CA ALA A 157 13.44 -4.64 1.71
C ALA A 157 14.63 -4.09 0.91
N GLY A 158 14.89 -4.63 -0.29
CA GLY A 158 15.98 -4.20 -1.15
C GLY A 158 15.74 -2.88 -1.92
N THR A 159 16.82 -2.38 -2.52
CA THR A 159 16.78 -1.36 -3.57
C THR A 159 16.52 -2.03 -4.90
N ASN A 160 15.44 -1.66 -5.56
CA ASN A 160 14.92 -2.41 -6.68
C ASN A 160 15.10 -1.67 -8.02
N THR A 161 15.16 -2.43 -9.13
CA THR A 161 15.55 -1.90 -10.44
C THR A 161 14.55 -2.16 -11.58
N TRP A 162 13.47 -2.91 -11.34
CA TRP A 162 12.38 -3.06 -12.32
C TRP A 162 11.75 -1.70 -12.66
N ALA A 163 11.28 -1.51 -13.90
CA ALA A 163 10.80 -0.20 -14.38
C ALA A 163 9.32 -0.16 -14.77
N GLY A 164 8.65 -1.31 -14.93
CA GLY A 164 7.25 -1.36 -15.40
C GLY A 164 6.21 -0.94 -14.35
N GLY A 165 6.65 -0.58 -13.14
CA GLY A 165 5.78 -0.18 -12.04
C GLY A 165 5.36 -1.33 -11.10
N LEU A 166 4.57 -0.97 -10.10
CA LEU A 166 4.01 -1.86 -9.08
C LEU A 166 2.50 -2.02 -9.31
N LYS A 167 2.08 -3.24 -9.63
CA LYS A 167 0.71 -3.63 -10.00
C LYS A 167 0.10 -4.66 -9.03
N ALA A 168 0.45 -4.58 -7.75
CA ALA A 168 -0.02 -5.52 -6.74
C ALA A 168 -1.54 -5.44 -6.60
N ASN A 169 -2.20 -6.52 -7.00
CA ASN A 169 -3.63 -6.54 -7.28
C ASN A 169 -4.45 -6.76 -6.02
N GLN A 170 -3.91 -7.50 -5.06
CA GLN A 170 -4.59 -7.85 -3.79
C GLN A 170 -3.67 -7.93 -2.57
N CYS A 171 -2.34 -8.06 -2.74
CA CYS A 171 -1.41 -8.16 -1.60
C CYS A 171 -1.25 -6.87 -0.82
N THR A 172 -0.87 -6.97 0.45
CA THR A 172 -0.25 -5.84 1.16
C THR A 172 1.22 -5.76 0.79
N VAL A 173 1.70 -4.59 0.36
CA VAL A 173 3.11 -4.35 0.05
C VAL A 173 3.74 -3.50 1.14
N VAL A 174 4.77 -4.04 1.79
CA VAL A 174 5.56 -3.37 2.83
C VAL A 174 6.84 -2.83 2.21
N MET A 175 7.14 -1.56 2.46
CA MET A 175 8.27 -0.82 1.90
C MET A 175 8.95 0.02 2.97
N TYR A 176 10.22 0.33 2.74
CA TYR A 176 11.03 1.13 3.67
C TYR A 176 11.56 2.42 3.04
N SER A 177 11.56 2.53 1.70
CA SER A 177 12.04 3.71 0.97
C SER A 177 11.37 3.83 -0.41
N ASP A 178 11.62 4.93 -1.13
CA ASP A 178 11.22 5.05 -2.55
C ASP A 178 11.95 4.05 -3.45
N ALA A 179 13.20 3.71 -3.11
CA ALA A 179 14.00 2.73 -3.85
C ALA A 179 13.40 1.31 -3.79
N SER A 180 12.55 1.02 -2.81
CA SER A 180 11.77 -0.22 -2.75
C SER A 180 10.78 -0.35 -3.90
N LEU A 181 10.42 0.74 -4.60
CA LEU A 181 9.41 0.76 -5.67
C LEU A 181 9.98 0.53 -7.08
N GLY A 182 11.22 0.09 -7.21
CA GLY A 182 11.88 -0.12 -8.49
C GLY A 182 12.56 1.15 -9.00
N ARG A 183 12.91 1.19 -10.28
CA ARG A 183 13.54 2.35 -10.92
C ARG A 183 12.56 3.52 -11.03
N VAL A 184 13.04 4.74 -10.78
CA VAL A 184 12.24 5.96 -10.97
C VAL A 184 12.02 6.19 -12.48
N PRO A 185 10.77 6.39 -12.94
CA PRO A 185 10.52 6.78 -14.32
C PRO A 185 11.12 8.15 -14.66
N PRO A 186 11.65 8.35 -15.88
CA PRO A 186 12.24 9.64 -16.29
C PRO A 186 11.19 10.77 -16.36
N THR A 187 9.93 10.43 -16.64
CA THR A 187 8.78 11.33 -16.66
C THR A 187 7.65 10.77 -15.80
N ASN A 188 6.66 11.59 -15.45
CA ASN A 188 5.52 11.12 -14.67
C ASN A 188 4.75 10.01 -15.39
N VAL A 189 4.60 8.87 -14.71
CA VAL A 189 3.75 7.75 -15.13
C VAL A 189 2.55 7.70 -14.17
N PRO A 190 1.35 8.14 -14.58
CA PRO A 190 0.21 8.34 -13.67
C PRO A 190 -0.24 7.09 -12.90
N ALA A 191 -0.06 5.91 -13.49
CA ALA A 191 -0.41 4.62 -12.89
C ALA A 191 0.85 3.77 -12.62
N PHE A 192 1.97 4.37 -12.22
CA PHE A 192 3.17 3.60 -11.89
C PHE A 192 2.92 2.65 -10.71
N ILE A 193 2.26 3.17 -9.67
CA ILE A 193 1.74 2.39 -8.55
C ILE A 193 0.24 2.25 -8.77
N ASP A 194 -0.25 1.02 -8.82
CA ASP A 194 -1.60 0.74 -9.27
C ASP A 194 -2.11 -0.59 -8.70
N ASN A 195 -3.44 -0.74 -8.70
CA ASN A 195 -4.20 -1.83 -8.12
C ASN A 195 -4.24 -1.91 -6.58
N GLY A 196 -5.24 -2.66 -6.09
CA GLY A 196 -5.86 -2.58 -4.76
C GLY A 196 -5.01 -3.03 -3.57
N ALA A 197 -3.71 -3.19 -3.74
CA ALA A 197 -2.79 -3.49 -2.65
C ALA A 197 -2.84 -2.46 -1.51
N GLY A 198 -2.83 -2.94 -0.27
CA GLY A 198 -2.47 -2.11 0.88
C GLY A 198 -1.01 -1.68 0.78
N MET A 199 -0.71 -0.41 1.06
CA MET A 199 0.66 0.10 1.08
C MET A 199 1.07 0.36 2.52
N VAL A 200 2.12 -0.31 2.98
CA VAL A 200 2.64 -0.13 4.33
C VAL A 200 4.06 0.41 4.23
N PHE A 201 4.28 1.56 4.86
CA PHE A 201 5.58 2.19 4.97
C PHE A 201 6.10 2.00 6.40
N GLN A 202 7.24 1.34 6.54
CA GLN A 202 7.84 1.03 7.83
C GLN A 202 9.22 1.67 7.99
N SER A 203 9.71 1.64 9.22
CA SER A 203 11.08 2.00 9.57
C SER A 203 11.84 0.74 9.99
N THR A 204 13.10 0.64 9.59
CA THR A 204 14.05 -0.37 10.10
C THR A 204 14.73 0.08 11.39
N GLY A 205 14.47 1.31 11.85
CA GLY A 205 15.03 1.91 13.06
C GLY A 205 14.99 3.43 13.00
N GLY A 206 14.70 4.10 14.12
CA GLY A 206 14.59 5.57 14.17
C GLY A 206 13.44 6.14 13.33
N PHE A 207 13.43 7.47 13.20
CA PHE A 207 12.42 8.20 12.42
C PHE A 207 12.81 8.24 10.93
N ASN A 208 12.01 7.58 10.09
CA ASN A 208 12.22 7.49 8.66
C ASN A 208 11.36 8.51 7.89
N ARG A 209 12.02 9.33 7.08
CA ARG A 209 11.37 10.17 6.08
C ARG A 209 11.37 9.46 4.74
N VAL A 210 10.19 9.00 4.32
CA VAL A 210 10.00 8.34 3.02
C VAL A 210 9.39 9.34 2.04
N VAL A 211 10.13 9.69 0.99
CA VAL A 211 9.67 10.63 -0.05
C VAL A 211 9.43 9.87 -1.34
N ILE A 212 8.16 9.74 -1.75
CA ILE A 212 7.82 9.12 -3.02
C ILE A 212 8.11 10.10 -4.17
N HIS A 213 8.86 9.63 -5.16
CA HIS A 213 9.26 10.47 -6.29
C HIS A 213 8.02 10.90 -7.10
N PRO A 214 7.90 12.19 -7.50
CA PRO A 214 6.70 12.71 -8.17
C PRO A 214 6.41 12.04 -9.52
N ASN A 215 7.39 11.39 -10.15
CA ASN A 215 7.19 10.64 -11.39
C ASN A 215 6.49 9.29 -11.18
N ARG A 216 6.35 8.81 -9.94
CA ARG A 216 5.64 7.56 -9.61
C ARG A 216 4.18 7.86 -9.28
N GLY A 217 3.35 8.08 -10.29
CA GLY A 217 1.91 8.30 -10.08
C GLY A 217 1.23 7.13 -9.37
N LEU A 218 0.20 7.44 -8.58
CA LEU A 218 -0.63 6.44 -7.89
C LEU A 218 -2.03 6.43 -8.50
N ARG A 219 -2.47 5.28 -9.01
CA ARG A 219 -3.86 5.04 -9.40
C ARG A 219 -4.58 4.20 -8.35
N ILE A 220 -5.71 4.70 -7.85
CA ILE A 220 -6.59 3.96 -6.95
C ILE A 220 -7.71 3.30 -7.76
N THR A 221 -7.87 1.98 -7.60
CA THR A 221 -8.87 1.18 -8.32
C THR A 221 -10.06 0.74 -7.47
N GLY A 222 -9.95 0.95 -6.16
CA GLY A 222 -10.89 0.59 -5.11
C GLY A 222 -10.59 1.43 -3.86
N LEU A 223 -10.95 0.92 -2.68
CA LEU A 223 -10.46 1.47 -1.42
C LEU A 223 -8.94 1.27 -1.35
N LYS A 224 -8.18 2.36 -1.24
CA LYS A 224 -6.72 2.29 -1.09
C LYS A 224 -6.32 2.48 0.36
N THR A 225 -5.78 1.43 0.96
CA THR A 225 -5.18 1.52 2.29
C THR A 225 -3.73 1.99 2.21
N ILE A 226 -3.41 3.05 2.95
CA ILE A 226 -2.05 3.54 3.15
C ILE A 226 -1.77 3.54 4.65
N THR A 227 -0.72 2.87 5.07
CA THR A 227 -0.29 2.77 6.46
C THR A 227 1.14 3.28 6.59
N ALA A 228 1.36 4.30 7.40
CA ALA A 228 2.68 4.71 7.87
C ALA A 228 2.86 4.19 9.30
N GLY A 229 3.98 3.52 9.55
CA GLY A 229 4.38 3.13 10.90
C GLY A 229 4.61 4.35 11.82
N ALA A 230 4.63 4.12 13.13
CA ALA A 230 4.77 5.17 14.15
C ALA A 230 5.95 6.13 13.92
N ASN A 231 7.06 5.59 13.42
CA ASN A 231 8.28 6.35 13.17
C ASN A 231 8.46 6.69 11.69
N VAL A 232 7.39 6.87 10.93
CA VAL A 232 7.45 7.17 9.50
C VAL A 232 6.76 8.49 9.19
N LYS A 233 7.48 9.36 8.48
CA LYS A 233 6.93 10.47 7.71
C LYS A 233 6.89 10.12 6.24
N LEU A 234 5.70 9.84 5.73
CA LEU A 234 5.46 9.58 4.31
C LEU A 234 5.14 10.88 3.58
N ILE A 235 5.90 11.20 2.54
CA ILE A 235 5.69 12.38 1.69
C ILE A 235 5.34 11.89 0.29
N MET A 236 4.16 12.27 -0.19
CA MET A 236 3.61 11.90 -1.49
C MET A 236 3.29 13.15 -2.29
N ASN A 237 4.21 13.54 -3.19
CA ASN A 237 4.06 14.72 -4.05
C ASN A 237 3.61 14.36 -5.47
N GLN A 238 3.61 13.07 -5.83
CA GLN A 238 3.06 12.59 -7.08
C GLN A 238 1.57 12.87 -7.18
N ARG A 239 1.06 12.87 -8.41
CA ARG A 239 -0.38 12.88 -8.67
C ARG A 239 -1.00 11.53 -8.28
N ILE A 240 -2.09 11.61 -7.51
CA ILE A 240 -2.98 10.49 -7.19
C ILE A 240 -4.26 10.64 -8.02
N ILE A 241 -4.59 9.61 -8.78
CA ILE A 241 -5.78 9.53 -9.64
C ILE A 241 -6.64 8.32 -9.24
N GLU A 242 -7.89 8.30 -9.66
CA GLU A 242 -8.77 7.13 -9.53
C GLU A 242 -9.11 6.54 -10.90
N ASN A 243 -9.45 5.25 -10.94
CA ASN A 243 -9.89 4.58 -12.16
C ASN A 243 -11.35 4.89 -12.54
N ALA A 244 -12.15 5.29 -11.56
CA ALA A 244 -13.57 5.60 -11.66
C ALA A 244 -13.94 6.53 -10.49
N GLY A 245 -15.07 7.24 -10.59
CA GLY A 245 -15.55 8.11 -9.51
C GLY A 245 -15.72 7.41 -8.17
N GLY A 246 -15.49 8.13 -7.07
CA GLY A 246 -15.82 7.72 -5.71
C GLY A 246 -14.80 6.81 -5.02
N ARG A 247 -13.56 6.71 -5.51
CA ARG A 247 -12.54 5.83 -4.88
C ARG A 247 -11.87 6.52 -3.69
N ALA A 248 -11.83 5.83 -2.56
CA ALA A 248 -11.41 6.39 -1.28
C ALA A 248 -9.97 6.02 -0.90
N ILE A 249 -9.35 6.86 -0.07
CA ILE A 249 -8.06 6.59 0.59
C ILE A 249 -8.33 6.39 2.09
N ASN A 250 -7.84 5.27 2.62
CA ASN A 250 -7.98 4.91 4.02
C ASN A 250 -6.63 4.86 4.73
N PHE A 251 -6.56 5.38 5.96
CA PHE A 251 -5.36 5.35 6.80
C PHE A 251 -5.51 4.30 7.92
N VAL A 252 -5.03 3.09 7.70
CA VAL A 252 -5.30 1.95 8.62
C VAL A 252 -4.14 1.73 9.58
N ASN A 253 -4.45 1.47 10.87
CA ASN A 253 -3.51 1.04 11.91
C ASN A 253 -2.25 1.91 12.03
N SER A 254 -2.32 3.19 11.67
CA SER A 254 -1.22 4.12 11.87
C SER A 254 -1.15 4.49 13.34
N VAL A 255 -0.09 4.05 14.02
CA VAL A 255 0.16 4.33 15.43
C VAL A 255 1.07 5.58 15.52
N GLY A 256 0.64 6.70 14.96
CA GLY A 256 1.38 7.98 15.04
C GLY A 256 2.27 8.36 13.85
N GLY A 257 2.16 7.67 12.71
CA GLY A 257 2.83 8.10 11.47
C GLY A 257 2.33 9.45 10.95
N VAL A 258 3.17 10.17 10.20
CA VAL A 258 2.86 11.45 9.55
C VAL A 258 2.73 11.26 8.04
N TYR A 259 1.66 11.78 7.45
CA TYR A 259 1.46 11.82 6.00
C TYR A 259 1.56 13.27 5.52
N GLU A 260 2.32 13.54 4.47
CA GLU A 260 2.28 14.82 3.75
C GLU A 260 1.91 14.57 2.29
N PHE A 261 0.78 15.13 1.86
CA PHE A 261 0.33 15.04 0.47
C PHE A 261 0.52 16.39 -0.22
N GLY A 262 1.21 16.39 -1.36
CA GLY A 262 1.50 17.61 -2.13
C GLY A 262 1.06 17.56 -3.59
N GLY A 263 0.51 16.44 -4.06
CA GLY A 263 0.08 16.29 -5.44
C GLY A 263 -1.18 17.10 -5.79
N SER A 264 -1.31 17.45 -7.06
CA SER A 264 -2.58 17.90 -7.65
C SER A 264 -3.49 16.69 -7.91
N ASN A 265 -4.04 16.12 -6.83
CA ASN A 265 -4.74 14.85 -6.88
C ASN A 265 -6.17 15.03 -7.41
N THR A 266 -6.66 14.05 -8.18
CA THR A 266 -7.97 14.13 -8.86
C THR A 266 -8.95 13.03 -8.46
N PHE A 267 -8.64 12.24 -7.44
CA PHE A 267 -9.58 11.26 -6.92
C PHE A 267 -10.74 11.93 -6.17
N THR A 268 -11.90 11.29 -6.15
CA THR A 268 -13.14 11.90 -5.66
C THR A 268 -13.78 11.19 -4.48
N GLY A 269 -13.30 10.01 -4.07
CA GLY A 269 -13.83 9.36 -2.86
C GLY A 269 -13.34 9.98 -1.55
N ALA A 270 -13.84 9.44 -0.44
CA ALA A 270 -13.52 9.88 0.93
C ALA A 270 -12.03 9.70 1.29
N VAL A 271 -11.58 10.43 2.32
CA VAL A 271 -10.22 10.30 2.87
C VAL A 271 -10.28 10.12 4.38
N GLY A 272 -9.50 9.18 4.91
CA GLY A 272 -9.36 8.93 6.34
C GLY A 272 -9.91 7.57 6.79
N ASN A 273 -9.78 7.28 8.08
CA ASN A 273 -10.21 6.03 8.72
C ASN A 273 -10.98 6.29 10.02
N ASN A 274 -11.70 5.27 10.47
CA ASN A 274 -12.52 5.25 11.69
C ASN A 274 -11.85 4.53 12.89
N THR A 275 -10.54 4.31 12.91
CA THR A 275 -9.90 3.61 14.06
C THR A 275 -8.46 4.03 14.46
N ALA A 276 -7.89 5.14 13.99
CA ALA A 276 -6.44 5.40 14.20
C ALA A 276 -6.03 6.88 14.43
N SER A 277 -4.89 7.05 15.10
CA SER A 277 -4.24 8.32 15.45
C SER A 277 -3.11 8.67 14.48
N TRP A 278 -3.26 9.73 13.69
CA TRP A 278 -2.29 10.14 12.67
C TRP A 278 -2.29 11.66 12.47
N LEU A 279 -1.26 12.18 11.79
CA LEU A 279 -1.21 13.56 11.30
C LEU A 279 -1.10 13.55 9.78
N VAL A 280 -2.05 14.16 9.09
CA VAL A 280 -2.02 14.39 7.64
C VAL A 280 -1.79 15.87 7.37
N ARG A 281 -0.80 16.23 6.56
CA ARG A 281 -0.52 17.62 6.17
C ARG A 281 -0.75 17.82 4.69
N MET A 282 -1.45 18.90 4.34
CA MET A 282 -1.76 19.27 2.96
C MET A 282 -0.74 20.29 2.45
N LYS A 283 0.08 19.93 1.47
CA LYS A 283 1.03 20.85 0.82
C LYS A 283 0.50 21.46 -0.48
N HIS A 284 -0.75 21.17 -0.83
CA HIS A 284 -1.40 21.60 -2.06
C HIS A 284 -2.92 21.64 -1.86
N PRO A 285 -3.68 22.54 -2.52
CA PRO A 285 -5.13 22.62 -2.36
C PRO A 285 -5.86 21.32 -2.72
N TRP A 286 -5.34 20.60 -3.72
CA TRP A 286 -5.87 19.31 -4.15
C TRP A 286 -5.16 18.11 -3.53
N ALA A 287 -4.39 18.30 -2.44
CA ALA A 287 -3.65 17.22 -1.79
C ALA A 287 -4.54 16.06 -1.33
N LEU A 288 -5.78 16.34 -0.93
CA LEU A 288 -6.73 15.32 -0.51
C LEU A 288 -7.73 14.97 -1.61
N GLY A 289 -7.53 15.34 -2.88
CA GLY A 289 -8.45 15.05 -3.99
C GLY A 289 -9.62 16.03 -4.10
N GLN A 290 -10.54 15.79 -5.03
CA GLN A 290 -11.50 16.79 -5.56
C GLN A 290 -12.97 16.37 -5.46
N GLY A 291 -13.32 15.38 -4.63
CA GLY A 291 -14.72 14.96 -4.54
C GLY A 291 -15.62 16.03 -3.92
N THR A 292 -16.81 16.21 -4.49
CA THR A 292 -17.74 17.32 -4.24
C THR A 292 -19.08 16.92 -3.60
N ASN A 293 -19.39 15.63 -3.51
CA ASN A 293 -20.66 15.13 -2.96
C ASN A 293 -20.64 15.13 -1.42
N GLU A 294 -21.78 15.37 -0.76
CA GLU A 294 -21.93 15.32 0.70
C GLU A 294 -21.51 13.98 1.35
N ASN A 295 -21.55 12.88 0.58
CA ASN A 295 -21.07 11.57 1.00
C ASN A 295 -19.54 11.43 0.94
N VAL A 296 -18.85 12.38 0.31
CA VAL A 296 -17.40 12.43 0.22
C VAL A 296 -16.86 13.25 1.40
N ALA A 297 -16.47 12.52 2.45
CA ALA A 297 -16.00 13.13 3.67
C ALA A 297 -14.48 13.07 3.87
N LEU A 298 -13.96 14.02 4.64
CA LEU A 298 -12.75 13.85 5.43
C LEU A 298 -13.13 13.27 6.80
N MET A 299 -12.65 12.06 7.11
CA MET A 299 -12.92 11.38 8.37
C MET A 299 -11.87 11.75 9.42
N THR A 300 -12.26 12.48 10.45
CA THR A 300 -11.33 13.16 11.37
C THR A 300 -11.09 12.40 12.68
N GLN A 301 -10.73 11.12 12.63
CA GLN A 301 -10.18 10.44 13.82
C GLN A 301 -8.69 10.72 14.04
N GLY A 302 -7.97 11.13 12.99
CA GLY A 302 -6.65 11.73 13.09
C GLY A 302 -6.70 13.23 12.82
N THR A 303 -5.55 13.89 12.99
CA THR A 303 -5.41 15.33 12.79
C THR A 303 -5.10 15.65 11.33
N TYR A 304 -5.80 16.62 10.75
CA TYR A 304 -5.46 17.21 9.46
C TYR A 304 -4.89 18.62 9.63
N ASP A 305 -3.69 18.86 9.12
CA ASP A 305 -3.07 20.17 9.02
C ASP A 305 -3.21 20.68 7.59
N LEU A 306 -4.05 21.70 7.38
CA LEU A 306 -4.30 22.26 6.06
C LEU A 306 -3.10 23.08 5.56
N MET A 307 -2.17 23.45 6.44
CA MET A 307 -0.95 24.20 6.11
C MET A 307 -1.20 25.44 5.23
N GLY A 308 -2.24 26.21 5.53
CA GLY A 308 -2.65 27.39 4.76
C GLY A 308 -3.39 27.11 3.45
N ASN A 309 -3.66 25.84 3.12
CA ASN A 309 -4.48 25.46 1.96
C ASN A 309 -5.96 25.41 2.32
N SER A 310 -6.82 25.50 1.31
CA SER A 310 -8.26 25.39 1.45
C SER A 310 -8.78 24.00 1.06
N LEU A 311 -9.96 23.65 1.59
CA LEU A 311 -10.76 22.47 1.29
C LEU A 311 -12.02 22.88 0.50
N PRO A 312 -11.91 23.03 -0.83
CA PRO A 312 -12.99 23.58 -1.65
C PRO A 312 -14.14 22.61 -1.92
N THR A 313 -13.93 21.29 -1.85
CA THR A 313 -14.92 20.33 -2.33
C THR A 313 -15.41 19.35 -1.26
N ARG A 314 -14.70 19.21 -0.14
CA ARG A 314 -14.95 18.13 0.83
C ARG A 314 -15.72 18.59 2.04
N ARG A 315 -16.74 17.82 2.41
CA ARG A 315 -17.41 17.95 3.71
C ARG A 315 -16.51 17.32 4.78
N ILE A 316 -16.44 17.92 5.95
CA ILE A 316 -15.76 17.30 7.09
C ILE A 316 -16.76 16.44 7.85
N ARG A 317 -16.40 15.19 8.13
CA ARG A 317 -17.19 14.31 8.98
C ARG A 317 -16.42 13.97 10.24
N GLY A 318 -16.85 14.59 11.32
CA GLY A 318 -16.45 14.31 12.68
C GLY A 318 -16.93 12.94 13.13
N ILE A 319 -15.98 12.02 13.27
CA ILE A 319 -16.14 10.78 14.02
C ILE A 319 -14.99 10.82 15.02
N ASN A 320 -15.24 11.06 16.30
CA ASN A 320 -14.18 11.05 17.31
C ASN A 320 -14.49 9.96 18.35
N GLY A 321 -13.56 9.03 18.55
CA GLY A 321 -13.64 7.98 19.56
C GLY A 321 -12.73 8.19 20.77
N GLY A 322 -11.88 9.23 20.77
CA GLY A 322 -10.87 9.52 21.79
C GLY A 322 -11.01 10.95 22.32
N GLY A 323 -11.44 11.08 23.57
CA GLY A 323 -11.67 12.36 24.22
C GLY A 323 -10.46 13.32 24.25
N TRP A 324 -10.75 14.55 24.67
CA TRP A 324 -9.82 15.67 24.81
C TRP A 324 -8.68 15.41 25.83
N PRO A 325 -7.47 16.00 25.70
CA PRO A 325 -6.89 16.72 24.55
C PRO A 325 -6.21 15.69 23.62
N GLY A 326 -6.80 15.41 22.47
CA GLY A 326 -6.40 14.26 21.67
C GLY A 326 -6.68 14.41 20.19
N VAL A 327 -6.18 13.41 19.45
CA VAL A 327 -6.33 13.12 18.02
C VAL A 327 -7.72 13.47 17.46
N GLY A 328 -7.78 13.92 16.19
CA GLY A 328 -9.05 14.13 15.49
C GLY A 328 -9.44 15.58 15.19
N CYS A 329 -8.50 16.52 15.17
CA CYS A 329 -8.77 17.94 14.86
C CYS A 329 -8.32 18.35 13.45
N ILE A 330 -8.84 19.48 12.97
CA ILE A 330 -8.34 20.18 11.79
C ILE A 330 -7.58 21.41 12.27
N MET A 331 -6.37 21.62 11.78
CA MET A 331 -5.50 22.72 12.13
C MET A 331 -5.01 23.44 10.87
N ASN A 332 -4.68 24.71 11.03
CA ASN A 332 -3.89 25.45 10.08
C ASN A 332 -2.61 25.88 10.78
N SER A 333 -1.51 25.20 10.48
CA SER A 333 -0.23 25.49 11.13
C SER A 333 0.54 26.67 10.58
N ILE A 334 0.14 27.26 9.45
CA ILE A 334 0.90 28.33 8.81
C ILE A 334 0.38 29.69 9.32
N PRO A 335 1.17 30.43 10.13
CA PRO A 335 0.75 31.72 10.67
C PRO A 335 0.43 32.72 9.56
N GLY A 336 -0.57 33.59 9.80
CA GLY A 336 -0.97 34.63 8.84
C GLY A 336 -1.73 34.13 7.61
N THR A 337 -2.04 32.83 7.55
CA THR A 337 -2.88 32.27 6.48
C THR A 337 -4.26 31.88 7.02
N THR A 338 -5.25 31.90 6.15
CA THR A 338 -6.60 31.44 6.48
C THR A 338 -6.97 30.28 5.56
N SER A 339 -7.40 29.17 6.16
CA SER A 339 -7.87 28.00 5.41
C SER A 339 -9.38 28.05 5.23
N VAL A 340 -9.86 27.90 4.00
CA VAL A 340 -11.30 27.92 3.70
C VAL A 340 -11.84 26.50 3.60
N ILE A 341 -12.96 26.22 4.25
CA ILE A 341 -13.71 24.96 4.14
C ILE A 341 -15.05 25.29 3.50
N SER A 342 -15.31 24.74 2.31
CA SER A 342 -16.44 25.21 1.49
C SER A 342 -17.72 24.35 1.58
N ASN A 343 -17.61 23.07 1.97
CA ASN A 343 -18.71 22.11 1.86
C ASN A 343 -19.28 21.66 3.22
N GLY A 344 -19.19 22.52 4.24
CA GLY A 344 -19.76 22.29 5.56
C GLY A 344 -19.03 21.28 6.44
N PHE A 345 -19.60 21.07 7.62
CA PHE A 345 -19.07 20.20 8.66
C PHE A 345 -20.23 19.44 9.33
N PHE A 346 -20.03 18.14 9.53
CA PHE A 346 -20.96 17.27 10.25
C PHE A 346 -20.26 16.61 11.41
N ASN A 347 -20.81 16.71 12.61
CA ASN A 347 -20.36 15.91 13.75
C ASN A 347 -21.38 14.81 14.07
N SER A 348 -20.89 13.57 14.14
CA SER A 348 -21.66 12.46 14.73
C SER A 348 -21.66 12.55 16.27
N ASN A 349 -22.51 11.76 16.92
CA ASN A 349 -22.82 11.86 18.36
C ASN A 349 -21.63 11.61 19.33
N ASN A 350 -20.39 11.45 18.84
CA ASN A 350 -19.21 11.15 19.65
C ASN A 350 -18.14 12.27 19.60
N ASN A 351 -17.67 12.64 20.79
CA ASN A 351 -17.11 13.93 21.19
C ASN A 351 -15.71 14.27 20.65
N GLY A 352 -15.49 15.53 20.20
CA GLY A 352 -14.19 16.04 19.73
C GLY A 352 -14.08 17.57 19.74
N GLY A 353 -12.89 18.12 20.01
CA GLY A 353 -12.56 19.50 19.69
C GLY A 353 -12.03 19.62 18.26
N TRP A 354 -12.78 20.26 17.36
CA TRP A 354 -12.63 20.04 15.92
C TRP A 354 -11.71 21.03 15.23
N PHE A 355 -11.84 22.31 15.51
CA PHE A 355 -10.99 23.33 14.92
C PHE A 355 -9.86 23.64 15.90
N GLY A 356 -8.66 23.18 15.59
CA GLY A 356 -7.43 23.41 16.35
C GLY A 356 -6.86 24.82 16.14
N ARG A 357 -5.54 24.94 16.24
CA ARG A 357 -4.82 26.20 15.97
C ARG A 357 -5.02 26.68 14.54
N GLY A 358 -5.01 27.99 14.36
CA GLY A 358 -5.00 28.67 13.07
C GLY A 358 -6.33 29.31 12.70
N ASP A 359 -6.31 30.06 11.60
CA ASP A 359 -7.47 30.79 11.09
C ASP A 359 -8.21 29.99 10.03
N PHE A 360 -9.55 29.97 10.16
CA PHE A 360 -10.47 29.25 9.31
C PHE A 360 -11.66 30.11 8.92
N VAL A 361 -12.13 29.92 7.68
CA VAL A 361 -13.45 30.34 7.22
C VAL A 361 -14.21 29.10 6.80
N MET A 362 -15.41 28.91 7.31
CA MET A 362 -16.26 27.77 6.97
C MET A 362 -17.54 28.26 6.31
N PHE A 363 -17.86 27.66 5.17
CA PHE A 363 -19.13 27.79 4.46
C PHE A 363 -19.91 26.48 4.52
N GLY A 364 -21.22 26.58 4.26
CA GLY A 364 -22.14 25.45 4.22
C GLY A 364 -22.64 25.05 5.61
N THR A 365 -23.43 23.98 5.66
CA THR A 365 -24.11 23.54 6.87
C THR A 365 -23.11 23.08 7.93
N LEU A 366 -23.21 23.66 9.13
CA LEU A 366 -22.64 23.10 10.35
C LEU A 366 -23.72 22.28 11.05
N ASP A 367 -23.55 20.97 11.12
CA ASP A 367 -24.37 20.08 11.95
C ASP A 367 -23.54 19.66 13.16
N PHE A 368 -23.65 20.39 14.27
CA PHE A 368 -22.90 20.10 15.49
C PHE A 368 -23.83 19.56 16.58
N ASN A 369 -23.65 18.29 16.92
CA ASN A 369 -24.33 17.61 18.03
C ASN A 369 -23.29 17.16 19.07
N SER A 370 -23.38 17.65 20.32
CA SER A 370 -22.52 17.27 21.44
C SER A 370 -23.33 16.63 22.56
N THR A 371 -23.44 15.30 22.55
CA THR A 371 -24.10 14.56 23.63
C THR A 371 -23.07 14.18 24.71
N GLY A 372 -22.87 15.05 25.70
CA GLY A 372 -22.40 14.62 27.03
C GLY A 372 -21.00 14.98 27.49
N THR A 373 -20.14 15.68 26.72
CA THR A 373 -18.90 16.28 27.26
C THR A 373 -18.63 17.68 26.69
N THR A 374 -18.01 18.56 27.48
CA THR A 374 -17.76 20.00 27.24
C THR A 374 -16.70 20.30 26.17
N GLN A 375 -16.65 19.54 25.08
CA GLN A 375 -15.59 19.71 24.09
C GLN A 375 -15.83 20.94 23.19
N PRO A 376 -14.80 21.75 22.94
CA PRO A 376 -14.96 23.01 22.21
C PRO A 376 -14.95 22.82 20.70
N LEU A 377 -15.88 23.47 19.99
CA LEU A 377 -15.88 23.55 18.54
C LEU A 377 -14.55 24.14 18.03
N LYS A 378 -14.07 25.20 18.69
CA LYS A 378 -12.79 25.86 18.44
C LYS A 378 -11.86 25.76 19.66
N ASN A 379 -10.68 25.19 19.45
CA ASN A 379 -9.65 24.99 20.47
C ASN A 379 -8.28 25.50 20.00
N GLY A 380 -7.64 26.35 20.79
CA GLY A 380 -6.34 26.94 20.48
C GLY A 380 -6.45 28.21 19.64
N PRO A 381 -5.31 28.88 19.38
CA PRO A 381 -5.30 30.25 18.88
C PRO A 381 -5.85 30.37 17.45
N GLY A 382 -6.24 31.59 17.08
CA GLY A 382 -6.79 31.92 15.77
C GLY A 382 -8.32 31.98 15.74
N ARG A 383 -8.85 32.34 14.58
CA ARG A 383 -10.27 32.62 14.34
C ARG A 383 -10.94 31.47 13.61
N LEU A 384 -12.14 31.09 14.03
CA LEU A 384 -13.09 30.33 13.22
C LEU A 384 -14.22 31.26 12.81
N VAL A 385 -14.30 31.58 11.53
CA VAL A 385 -15.38 32.39 10.95
C VAL A 385 -16.41 31.45 10.34
N LEU A 386 -17.64 31.50 10.83
CA LEU A 386 -18.77 30.78 10.25
C LEU A 386 -19.54 31.72 9.33
N LYS A 387 -19.73 31.32 8.07
CA LYS A 387 -20.52 32.04 7.05
C LYS A 387 -21.69 31.18 6.59
N ASN A 388 -22.82 31.81 6.30
CA ASN A 388 -24.09 31.22 5.81
C ASN A 388 -24.86 30.41 6.87
N GLN A 389 -25.76 29.50 6.43
CA GLN A 389 -26.61 28.70 7.31
C GLN A 389 -25.78 27.76 8.21
N VAL A 390 -25.90 27.96 9.51
CA VAL A 390 -25.28 27.13 10.54
C VAL A 390 -26.42 26.57 11.40
N CYS A 391 -26.55 25.24 11.48
CA CYS A 391 -27.56 24.58 12.29
C CYS A 391 -26.93 24.10 13.61
N LEU A 392 -27.00 24.94 14.64
CA LEU A 392 -26.55 24.54 15.97
C LEU A 392 -27.68 23.85 16.74
N THR A 393 -27.60 22.54 16.84
CA THR A 393 -28.58 21.75 17.61
C THR A 393 -28.25 21.65 19.09
N ASN A 394 -27.03 22.03 19.50
CA ASN A 394 -26.51 21.88 20.87
C ASN A 394 -25.49 22.97 21.26
N ARG A 395 -25.04 22.95 22.53
CA ARG A 395 -24.09 23.95 23.08
C ARG A 395 -22.78 23.99 22.30
N VAL A 396 -22.28 25.19 22.03
CA VAL A 396 -20.97 25.45 21.44
C VAL A 396 -20.02 26.00 22.48
N ASN A 397 -18.85 25.37 22.64
CA ASN A 397 -17.77 25.88 23.49
C ASN A 397 -16.58 26.35 22.65
N VAL A 398 -15.88 27.36 23.13
CA VAL A 398 -14.65 27.91 22.53
C VAL A 398 -13.58 27.97 23.62
N VAL A 399 -12.38 27.48 23.33
CA VAL A 399 -11.25 27.48 24.27
C VAL A 399 -10.03 28.09 23.58
N ASN A 400 -9.48 29.16 24.14
CA ASN A 400 -8.23 29.80 23.71
C ASN A 400 -8.21 30.25 22.23
N GLY A 401 -9.33 30.72 21.70
CA GLY A 401 -9.47 31.21 20.32
C GLY A 401 -10.73 32.06 20.13
N THR A 402 -10.98 32.48 18.91
CA THR A 402 -12.14 33.33 18.58
C THR A 402 -13.10 32.60 17.65
N LEU A 403 -14.38 32.58 18.01
CA LEU A 403 -15.46 32.22 17.10
C LEU A 403 -16.09 33.52 16.59
N VAL A 404 -16.16 33.67 15.27
CA VAL A 404 -16.81 34.80 14.63
C VAL A 404 -18.00 34.24 13.86
N TRP A 405 -19.15 34.84 14.09
CA TRP A 405 -20.31 34.55 13.28
C TRP A 405 -20.57 35.70 12.32
N ASP A 406 -20.46 35.44 11.03
CA ASP A 406 -20.65 36.42 9.96
C ASP A 406 -21.96 36.10 9.23
N TYR A 407 -23.05 36.70 9.73
CA TYR A 407 -24.39 36.63 9.15
C TYR A 407 -24.55 37.75 8.11
N SER A 408 -23.98 37.57 6.91
CA SER A 408 -24.22 38.52 5.81
C SER A 408 -25.51 38.19 5.04
N ASP A 409 -25.95 36.92 5.02
CA ASP A 409 -27.05 36.44 4.18
C ASP A 409 -28.10 35.62 4.97
N ALA A 410 -29.30 36.20 5.12
CA ALA A 410 -30.60 35.61 5.48
C ALA A 410 -30.71 34.68 6.72
N ILE A 411 -31.30 35.23 7.80
CA ILE A 411 -31.78 34.52 8.99
C ILE A 411 -33.03 33.68 8.64
N GLN A 412 -32.97 32.37 8.88
CA GLN A 412 -34.14 31.59 9.29
C GLN A 412 -33.82 30.97 10.66
N ASP A 413 -33.90 31.79 11.71
CA ASP A 413 -33.64 31.37 13.08
C ASP A 413 -34.71 30.38 13.57
N LYS A 414 -34.22 29.28 14.13
CA LYS A 414 -34.60 28.93 15.50
C LYS A 414 -33.33 28.86 16.32
N LEU A 415 -32.98 29.96 16.99
CA LEU A 415 -32.11 29.89 18.16
C LEU A 415 -32.76 28.91 19.15
N PRO A 416 -32.04 27.92 19.71
CA PRO A 416 -32.57 27.05 20.73
C PRO A 416 -33.03 27.92 21.92
N ASP A 417 -34.29 27.75 22.32
CA ASP A 417 -34.97 28.55 23.32
C ASP A 417 -34.09 28.83 24.56
N GLY A 418 -33.73 30.11 24.75
CA GLY A 418 -33.35 30.63 26.08
C GLY A 418 -31.88 30.94 26.39
N GLN A 419 -30.96 31.10 25.41
CA GLN A 419 -29.61 31.59 25.72
C GLN A 419 -29.23 32.88 24.97
N THR A 420 -28.92 33.92 25.75
CA THR A 420 -28.50 35.25 25.30
C THR A 420 -27.12 35.17 24.61
N LEU A 421 -27.08 35.52 23.34
CA LEU A 421 -25.85 35.79 22.60
C LEU A 421 -25.23 37.09 23.16
N ARG A 422 -24.14 37.00 23.93
CA ARG A 422 -23.32 38.18 24.24
C ARG A 422 -22.38 38.42 23.06
N LEU A 423 -22.73 39.40 22.24
CA LEU A 423 -21.81 40.04 21.31
C LEU A 423 -21.02 41.08 22.09
N GLU A 424 -19.73 40.88 22.30
CA GLU A 424 -18.84 41.95 22.75
C GLU A 424 -18.27 42.65 21.51
N GLY A 425 -18.45 43.97 21.45
CA GLY A 425 -18.11 44.84 20.33
C GLY A 425 -16.66 45.29 20.30
#